data_AF-A0A7W0GNG2-F1
#
_entry.id   AF-A0A7W0GNG2-F1
#
_cell.length_a   1.000
_cell.length_b   1.000
_cell.length_c   1.000
_cell.angle_alpha   90.00
_cell.angle_beta   90.00
_cell.angle_gamma   90.00
#
_symmetry.space_group_name_H-M   'P 1'
#
loop_
_entity.id
_entity.type
_entity.pdbx_description
1 polymer ?
#
loop_
_entity_poly.entity_id
_entity_poly.type
_entity_poly.pdbx_seq_one_letter_code
_entity_poly.pdbx_strand_id
1 'polypeptide(L)'
;MPAKTINRLLDQLDELKREFGGRQAQRVEEILSRLARHKFRDAKSLIRFHEVLLFIRAYPQTAGILCQVEKTLPSFGDRVKNLRDMDADLSPLDNPEVSGISGTSVTDTFTYNIVRWLWKRHPAQVKFDWDWFEDENRLAATWPRFMPLLEEDAFVEANVPYVEWLRAGSIKGRGVNELAWLMQRFESLPLTERAELYDSLRLYVRWTPSYKATRAGMKLPVRAVYYHRQPLIQRRDVSLRDELESPPPALKRLSPRKGQAILDMTRETSTVRYRELYGFTHGDVKRVFQTSVGRGVELFMIGVSPGLRLPLRAYHAAMIFKNGVPLGYFEGLSLFERMESGFNLYYSFRDGETAWIYGRTLNIFRHLLGVTAFSLDRYQIGYENEEGIESGAFWFYRKLGFRPTRPELLELTLAEERKMSRRPSYRTSKAVLRRLAGGPMIFELDESTVGDWDRFQVRSIGLAVQRRMAAQFGGDAERIR
;
A
#
# COMPACT_ATOMS: atom_id res chain seq x y z
N MET A 1 -16.53 20.15 -25.67
CA MET A 1 -15.93 21.25 -24.89
C MET A 1 -14.46 21.34 -25.26
N PRO A 2 -13.89 22.54 -25.48
CA PRO A 2 -12.47 22.73 -25.72
C PRO A 2 -11.61 22.23 -24.54
N ALA A 3 -10.38 21.77 -24.81
CA ALA A 3 -9.49 21.23 -23.77
C ALA A 3 -9.20 22.23 -22.63
N LYS A 4 -9.01 23.52 -22.96
CA LYS A 4 -8.84 24.60 -21.96
C LYS A 4 -10.03 24.71 -21.01
N THR A 5 -11.25 24.50 -21.51
CA THR A 5 -12.47 24.53 -20.68
C THR A 5 -12.55 23.33 -19.75
N ILE A 6 -12.11 22.15 -20.21
CA ILE A 6 -12.09 20.92 -19.40
C ILE A 6 -11.07 21.01 -18.28
N ASN A 7 -9.85 21.45 -18.58
CA ASN A 7 -8.83 21.64 -17.55
C ASN A 7 -9.30 22.61 -16.47
N ARG A 8 -9.90 23.73 -16.86
CA ARG A 8 -10.50 24.67 -15.89
C ARG A 8 -11.60 24.04 -15.03
N LEU A 9 -12.43 23.16 -15.59
CA LEU A 9 -13.46 22.45 -14.81
C LEU A 9 -12.84 21.43 -13.85
N LEU A 10 -11.79 20.73 -14.27
CA LEU A 10 -11.06 19.80 -13.41
C LEU A 10 -10.33 20.52 -12.28
N ASP A 11 -9.69 21.66 -12.57
CA ASP A 11 -9.03 22.51 -11.57
C ASP A 11 -10.05 22.99 -10.53
N GLN A 12 -11.20 23.51 -10.98
CA GLN A 12 -12.29 23.93 -10.09
C GLN A 12 -12.83 22.77 -9.24
N LEU A 13 -13.00 21.58 -9.83
CA LEU A 13 -13.48 20.42 -9.08
C LEU A 13 -12.46 19.96 -8.03
N ASP A 14 -11.17 19.98 -8.38
CA ASP A 14 -10.09 19.58 -7.47
C ASP A 14 -9.93 20.54 -6.28
N GLU A 15 -10.18 21.84 -6.49
CA GLU A 15 -10.24 22.82 -5.40
C GLU A 15 -11.46 22.57 -4.51
N LEU A 16 -12.65 22.48 -5.11
CA LEU A 16 -13.93 22.36 -4.40
C LEU A 16 -14.11 21.01 -3.69
N LYS A 17 -13.35 19.97 -4.04
CA LYS A 17 -13.46 18.64 -3.39
C LYS A 17 -13.23 18.71 -1.88
N ARG A 18 -12.52 19.73 -1.39
CA ARG A 18 -12.20 19.97 0.03
C ARG A 18 -13.12 21.00 0.70
N GLU A 19 -14.07 21.56 -0.02
CA GLU A 19 -15.00 22.57 0.50
C GLU A 19 -16.40 21.98 0.71
N PHE A 20 -16.93 22.12 1.93
CA PHE A 20 -18.16 21.45 2.37
C PHE A 20 -19.34 22.41 2.60
N GLY A 21 -19.26 23.62 2.07
CA GLY A 21 -20.35 24.60 2.10
C GLY A 21 -21.46 24.27 1.11
N GLY A 22 -22.69 24.70 1.40
CA GLY A 22 -23.87 24.40 0.56
C GLY A 22 -23.74 24.93 -0.89
N ARG A 23 -23.20 26.13 -1.07
CA ARG A 23 -22.96 26.72 -2.41
C ARG A 23 -21.90 25.92 -3.18
N GLN A 24 -20.85 25.50 -2.50
CA GLN A 24 -19.79 24.66 -3.07
C GLN A 24 -20.33 23.30 -3.48
N ALA A 25 -21.16 22.67 -2.65
CA ALA A 25 -21.79 21.39 -2.98
C ALA A 25 -22.63 21.49 -4.26
N GLN A 26 -23.46 22.53 -4.41
CA GLN A 26 -24.20 22.77 -5.65
C GLN A 26 -23.27 22.92 -6.86
N ARG A 27 -22.18 23.67 -6.69
CA ARG A 27 -21.19 23.84 -7.77
C ARG A 27 -20.48 22.54 -8.14
N VAL A 28 -20.18 21.68 -7.17
CA VAL A 28 -19.63 20.34 -7.39
C VAL A 28 -20.61 19.50 -8.22
N GLU A 29 -21.90 19.46 -7.86
CA GLU A 29 -22.93 18.73 -8.61
C GLU A 29 -23.04 19.19 -10.08
N GLU A 30 -22.99 20.51 -10.32
CA GLU A 30 -22.99 21.08 -11.67
C GLU A 30 -21.76 20.63 -12.49
N ILE A 31 -20.56 20.74 -11.91
CA ILE A 31 -19.31 20.39 -12.60
C ILE A 31 -19.27 18.89 -12.88
N LEU A 32 -19.62 18.05 -11.90
CA LEU A 32 -19.73 16.60 -12.07
C LEU A 32 -20.70 16.25 -13.20
N SER A 33 -21.84 16.93 -13.30
CA SER A 33 -22.84 16.69 -14.35
C SER A 33 -22.34 17.00 -15.75
N ARG A 34 -21.42 17.97 -15.87
CA ARG A 34 -20.78 18.32 -17.14
C ARG A 34 -19.65 17.34 -17.50
N LEU A 35 -18.79 17.01 -16.53
CA LEU A 35 -17.66 16.11 -16.75
C LEU A 35 -18.11 14.65 -16.97
N ALA A 36 -19.17 14.20 -16.29
CA ALA A 36 -19.72 12.86 -16.49
C ALA A 36 -20.23 12.62 -17.93
N ARG A 37 -20.71 13.66 -18.63
CA ARG A 37 -21.13 13.58 -20.03
C ARG A 37 -20.00 13.82 -21.04
N HIS A 38 -18.82 14.21 -20.55
CA HIS A 38 -17.70 14.55 -21.42
C HIS A 38 -16.96 13.30 -21.90
N LYS A 39 -16.56 13.30 -23.18
CA LYS A 39 -15.62 12.33 -23.77
C LYS A 39 -14.20 12.91 -23.69
N PHE A 40 -13.40 12.38 -22.77
CA PHE A 40 -11.99 12.72 -22.61
C PHE A 40 -11.19 12.21 -23.82
N ARG A 41 -10.11 12.90 -24.17
CA ARG A 41 -9.26 12.60 -25.33
C ARG A 41 -7.82 12.23 -24.97
N ASP A 42 -7.48 12.30 -23.69
CA ASP A 42 -6.15 12.01 -23.17
C ASP A 42 -6.25 11.31 -21.81
N ALA A 43 -5.28 10.43 -21.52
CA ALA A 43 -5.23 9.68 -20.28
C ALA A 43 -5.05 10.58 -19.05
N LYS A 44 -4.25 11.66 -19.15
CA LYS A 44 -3.94 12.55 -18.02
C LYS A 44 -5.20 13.21 -17.45
N SER A 45 -6.04 13.78 -18.31
CA SER A 45 -7.31 14.42 -17.90
C SER A 45 -8.31 13.40 -17.35
N LEU A 46 -8.35 12.19 -17.93
CA LEU A 46 -9.21 11.10 -17.44
C LEU A 46 -8.77 10.64 -16.04
N ILE A 47 -7.46 10.47 -15.82
CA ILE A 47 -6.87 10.14 -14.51
C ILE A 47 -7.23 11.22 -13.49
N ARG A 48 -7.01 12.51 -13.80
CA ARG A 48 -7.37 13.60 -12.88
C ARG A 48 -8.83 13.54 -12.47
N PHE A 49 -9.73 13.29 -13.42
CA PHE A 49 -11.15 13.12 -13.12
C PHE A 49 -11.41 11.91 -12.21
N HIS A 50 -10.78 10.76 -12.49
CA HIS A 50 -10.87 9.56 -11.66
C HIS A 50 -10.46 9.83 -10.20
N GLU A 51 -9.29 10.43 -10.01
CA GLU A 51 -8.72 10.68 -8.68
C GLU A 51 -9.62 11.60 -7.84
N VAL A 52 -10.18 12.64 -8.45
CA VAL A 52 -11.11 13.55 -7.78
C VAL A 52 -12.42 12.85 -7.42
N LEU A 53 -12.95 11.99 -8.30
CA LEU A 53 -14.13 11.17 -7.99
C LEU A 53 -13.90 10.21 -6.83
N LEU A 54 -12.72 9.55 -6.78
CA LEU A 54 -12.36 8.70 -5.64
C LEU A 54 -12.35 9.50 -4.33
N PHE A 55 -11.74 10.68 -4.34
CA PHE A 55 -11.71 11.55 -3.16
C PHE A 55 -13.12 11.94 -2.72
N ILE A 56 -13.94 12.45 -3.63
CA ILE A 56 -15.33 12.85 -3.32
C ILE A 56 -16.15 11.64 -2.84
N ARG A 57 -15.90 10.44 -3.37
CA ARG A 57 -16.55 9.23 -2.87
C ARG A 57 -16.16 8.94 -1.42
N ALA A 58 -14.90 9.11 -1.04
CA ALA A 58 -14.48 8.94 0.35
C ALA A 58 -15.01 10.08 1.25
N TYR A 59 -15.04 11.31 0.76
CA TYR A 59 -15.39 12.54 1.49
C TYR A 59 -16.60 13.27 0.88
N PRO A 60 -17.80 12.65 0.78
CA PRO A 60 -18.92 13.27 0.09
C PRO A 60 -19.52 14.42 0.89
N GLN A 61 -19.86 15.53 0.22
CA GLN A 61 -20.59 16.65 0.83
C GLN A 61 -22.07 16.28 1.06
N THR A 62 -22.71 15.64 0.08
CA THR A 62 -24.15 15.32 0.08
C THR A 62 -24.42 13.92 -0.48
N ALA A 63 -25.62 13.40 -0.23
CA ALA A 63 -26.09 12.16 -0.84
C ALA A 63 -26.25 12.26 -2.37
N GLY A 64 -26.62 13.44 -2.88
CA GLY A 64 -26.75 13.71 -4.31
C GLY A 64 -25.42 13.57 -5.04
N ILE A 65 -24.39 14.24 -4.53
CA ILE A 65 -23.00 14.12 -5.04
C ILE A 65 -22.53 12.67 -4.99
N LEU A 66 -22.71 11.99 -3.86
CA LEU A 66 -22.32 10.60 -3.72
C LEU A 66 -22.99 9.71 -4.79
N CYS A 67 -24.30 9.85 -4.97
CA CYS A 67 -25.06 9.11 -5.97
C CYS A 67 -24.53 9.36 -7.39
N GLN A 68 -24.20 10.61 -7.72
CA GLN A 68 -23.64 10.96 -9.00
C GLN A 68 -22.24 10.35 -9.24
N VAL A 69 -21.38 10.39 -8.22
CA VAL A 69 -20.04 9.79 -8.28
C VAL A 69 -20.16 8.28 -8.46
N GLU A 70 -21.00 7.61 -7.69
CA GLU A 70 -21.22 6.15 -7.77
C GLU A 70 -21.86 5.73 -9.11
N LYS A 71 -22.62 6.60 -9.78
CA LYS A 71 -23.10 6.38 -11.15
C LYS A 71 -22.02 6.59 -12.22
N THR A 72 -21.02 7.42 -11.94
CA THR A 72 -19.99 7.80 -12.93
C THR A 72 -18.81 6.83 -12.93
N LEU A 73 -18.36 6.40 -11.76
CA LEU A 73 -17.19 5.51 -11.59
C LEU A 73 -17.25 4.20 -12.41
N PRO A 74 -18.40 3.52 -12.59
CA PRO A 74 -18.48 2.33 -13.43
C PRO A 74 -18.12 2.57 -14.90
N SER A 75 -18.28 3.80 -15.42
CA SER A 75 -18.03 4.13 -16.83
C SER A 75 -16.54 4.20 -17.20
N PHE A 76 -15.60 4.09 -16.24
CA PHE A 76 -14.17 4.25 -16.52
C PHE A 76 -13.59 3.16 -17.42
N GLY A 77 -14.11 1.93 -17.36
CA GLY A 77 -13.71 0.87 -18.29
C GLY A 77 -13.95 1.26 -19.74
N ASP A 78 -15.16 1.77 -20.04
CA ASP A 78 -15.51 2.23 -21.39
C ASP A 78 -14.72 3.49 -21.79
N ARG A 79 -14.42 4.39 -20.84
CA ARG A 79 -13.61 5.58 -21.12
C ARG A 79 -12.18 5.24 -21.49
N VAL A 80 -11.55 4.30 -20.78
CA VAL A 80 -10.21 3.80 -21.12
C VAL A 80 -10.24 3.08 -22.47
N LYS A 81 -11.27 2.25 -22.72
CA LYS A 81 -11.46 1.62 -24.04
C LYS A 81 -11.56 2.65 -25.16
N ASN A 82 -12.37 3.70 -24.99
CA ASN A 82 -12.49 4.76 -26.00
C ASN A 82 -11.17 5.47 -26.28
N LEU A 83 -10.32 5.69 -25.27
CA LEU A 83 -8.98 6.26 -25.49
C LEU A 83 -8.10 5.31 -26.30
N ARG A 84 -8.17 4.00 -26.02
CA ARG A 84 -7.49 2.97 -26.81
C ARG A 84 -7.96 2.94 -28.26
N ASP A 85 -9.27 2.95 -28.48
CA ASP A 85 -9.87 2.94 -29.83
C ASP A 85 -9.53 4.21 -30.63
N MET A 86 -9.12 5.29 -29.95
CA MET A 86 -8.64 6.54 -30.54
C MET A 86 -7.11 6.61 -30.69
N ASP A 87 -6.39 5.53 -30.38
CA ASP A 87 -4.92 5.47 -30.40
C ASP A 87 -4.24 6.54 -29.52
N ALA A 88 -4.88 6.88 -28.39
CA ALA A 88 -4.30 7.81 -27.42
C ALA A 88 -3.23 7.11 -26.56
N ASP A 89 -2.21 7.85 -26.14
CA ASP A 89 -1.19 7.37 -25.20
C ASP A 89 -1.81 6.98 -23.85
N LEU A 90 -1.74 5.67 -23.53
CA LEU A 90 -2.23 5.08 -22.28
C LEU A 90 -1.14 4.83 -21.26
N SER A 91 0.14 5.04 -21.59
CA SER A 91 1.25 4.83 -20.65
C SER A 91 1.09 5.56 -19.31
N PRO A 92 0.42 6.73 -19.20
CA PRO A 92 0.18 7.33 -17.90
C PRO A 92 -0.67 6.49 -16.96
N LEU A 93 -1.49 5.55 -17.47
CA LEU A 93 -2.35 4.68 -16.66
C LEU A 93 -1.59 3.52 -16.00
N ASP A 94 -0.37 3.24 -16.45
CA ASP A 94 0.48 2.17 -15.91
C ASP A 94 1.31 2.64 -14.71
N ASN A 95 1.35 3.94 -14.43
CA ASN A 95 2.07 4.48 -13.27
C ASN A 95 1.50 3.90 -11.95
N PRO A 96 2.35 3.38 -11.04
CA PRO A 96 1.92 2.82 -9.76
C PRO A 96 1.03 3.71 -8.88
N GLU A 97 1.10 5.03 -9.04
CA GLU A 97 0.25 5.97 -8.31
C GLU A 97 -1.21 5.95 -8.78
N VAL A 98 -1.46 5.51 -10.03
CA VAL A 98 -2.76 5.58 -10.68
C VAL A 98 -3.29 4.22 -11.14
N SER A 99 -2.46 3.18 -11.15
CA SER A 99 -2.81 1.84 -11.59
C SER A 99 -4.05 1.26 -10.89
N GLY A 100 -4.69 0.26 -11.51
CA GLY A 100 -5.93 -0.31 -10.99
C GLY A 100 -7.19 0.51 -11.32
N ILE A 101 -7.12 1.39 -12.32
CA ILE A 101 -8.30 1.98 -12.97
C ILE A 101 -9.03 0.90 -13.78
N SER A 102 -10.36 0.94 -13.79
CA SER A 102 -11.15 -0.03 -14.57
C SER A 102 -10.78 0.01 -16.06
N GLY A 103 -10.55 -1.16 -16.66
CA GLY A 103 -10.16 -1.29 -18.06
C GLY A 103 -8.65 -1.36 -18.32
N THR A 104 -7.84 -1.35 -17.26
CA THR A 104 -6.38 -1.57 -17.29
C THR A 104 -6.01 -2.91 -16.63
N SER A 105 -4.74 -3.29 -16.73
CA SER A 105 -4.14 -4.45 -16.06
C SER A 105 -2.93 -4.03 -15.23
N VAL A 106 -2.51 -4.89 -14.31
CA VAL A 106 -1.23 -4.78 -13.61
C VAL A 106 -0.36 -5.98 -13.95
N THR A 107 0.88 -5.76 -14.36
CA THR A 107 1.87 -6.80 -14.66
C THR A 107 3.08 -6.61 -13.76
N ASP A 108 3.45 -7.63 -12.98
CA ASP A 108 4.65 -7.60 -12.14
C ASP A 108 5.14 -9.02 -11.82
N THR A 109 6.31 -9.12 -11.22
CA THR A 109 6.90 -10.34 -10.64
C THR A 109 6.34 -10.60 -9.24
N PHE A 110 5.02 -10.73 -9.14
CA PHE A 110 4.32 -10.97 -7.88
C PHE A 110 4.84 -12.23 -7.16
N THR A 111 4.88 -12.21 -5.83
CA THR A 111 5.39 -13.35 -5.06
C THR A 111 4.49 -14.57 -5.21
N TYR A 112 5.06 -15.76 -4.98
CA TYR A 112 4.36 -17.04 -5.01
C TYR A 112 3.04 -17.01 -4.26
N ASN A 113 3.01 -16.42 -3.07
CA ASN A 113 1.81 -16.37 -2.24
C ASN A 113 0.71 -15.52 -2.86
N ILE A 114 1.06 -14.39 -3.49
CA ILE A 114 0.10 -13.53 -4.18
C ILE A 114 -0.37 -14.17 -5.48
N VAL A 115 0.53 -14.73 -6.29
CA VAL A 115 0.16 -15.44 -7.52
C VAL A 115 -0.75 -16.63 -7.21
N ARG A 116 -0.41 -17.41 -6.18
CA ARG A 116 -1.22 -18.52 -5.67
C ARG A 116 -2.63 -18.09 -5.29
N TRP A 117 -2.75 -16.96 -4.59
CA TRP A 117 -4.03 -16.41 -4.19
C TRP A 117 -4.82 -15.84 -5.38
N LEU A 118 -4.14 -15.11 -6.28
CA LEU A 118 -4.72 -14.52 -7.48
C LEU A 118 -5.31 -15.59 -8.40
N TRP A 119 -4.58 -16.66 -8.73
CA TRP A 119 -5.09 -17.67 -9.66
C TRP A 119 -6.26 -18.44 -9.07
N LYS A 120 -6.29 -18.70 -7.76
CA LYS A 120 -7.42 -19.38 -7.09
C LYS A 120 -8.67 -18.53 -7.08
N ARG A 121 -8.52 -17.21 -6.93
CA ARG A 121 -9.64 -16.28 -6.76
C ARG A 121 -10.13 -15.68 -8.07
N HIS A 122 -9.22 -15.40 -8.99
CA HIS A 122 -9.46 -14.70 -10.25
C HIS A 122 -8.91 -15.49 -11.46
N PRO A 123 -9.19 -16.81 -11.61
CA PRO A 123 -8.50 -17.67 -12.58
C PRO A 123 -8.60 -17.20 -14.04
N ALA A 124 -9.71 -16.58 -14.42
CA ALA A 124 -9.94 -16.08 -15.78
C ALA A 124 -9.25 -14.72 -16.07
N GLN A 125 -8.72 -14.06 -15.04
CA GLN A 125 -8.20 -12.68 -15.11
C GLN A 125 -6.67 -12.63 -14.98
N VAL A 126 -6.01 -13.77 -14.76
CA VAL A 126 -4.58 -13.83 -14.46
C VAL A 126 -3.88 -14.70 -15.51
N LYS A 127 -2.79 -14.20 -16.08
CA LYS A 127 -2.00 -14.86 -17.13
C LYS A 127 -0.52 -14.54 -16.95
N PHE A 128 0.36 -15.37 -17.49
CA PHE A 128 1.76 -14.99 -17.67
C PHE A 128 1.88 -13.87 -18.70
N ASP A 129 2.91 -13.05 -18.53
CA ASP A 129 3.29 -11.97 -19.43
C ASP A 129 4.72 -12.22 -19.91
N TRP A 130 4.85 -12.93 -21.04
CA TRP A 130 6.15 -13.36 -21.56
C TRP A 130 6.89 -12.24 -22.30
N ASP A 131 6.21 -11.17 -22.68
CA ASP A 131 6.78 -10.06 -23.48
C ASP A 131 7.93 -9.35 -22.76
N TRP A 132 7.98 -9.44 -21.43
CA TRP A 132 8.98 -8.79 -20.57
C TRP A 132 9.99 -9.77 -19.95
N PHE A 133 9.94 -11.05 -20.33
CA PHE A 133 10.76 -12.09 -19.72
C PHE A 133 12.02 -12.35 -20.56
N GLU A 134 13.18 -11.92 -20.06
CA GLU A 134 14.45 -11.97 -20.80
C GLU A 134 15.44 -13.04 -20.30
N ASP A 135 15.24 -13.58 -19.09
CA ASP A 135 16.21 -14.46 -18.42
C ASP A 135 15.72 -15.92 -18.34
N GLU A 136 15.69 -16.58 -19.51
CA GLU A 136 15.25 -17.97 -19.65
C GLU A 136 16.07 -18.97 -18.84
N ASN A 137 17.33 -18.66 -18.54
CA ASN A 137 18.21 -19.49 -17.71
C ASN A 137 17.67 -19.68 -16.29
N ARG A 138 16.85 -18.76 -15.77
CA ARG A 138 16.19 -18.92 -14.47
C ARG A 138 15.24 -20.11 -14.47
N LEU A 139 14.57 -20.38 -15.60
CA LEU A 139 13.60 -21.46 -15.72
C LEU A 139 14.28 -22.82 -15.55
N ALA A 140 15.49 -22.96 -16.11
CA ALA A 140 16.37 -24.13 -15.97
C ALA A 140 16.63 -24.52 -14.51
N ALA A 141 16.73 -23.53 -13.60
CA ALA A 141 17.08 -23.79 -12.20
C ALA A 141 15.99 -24.55 -11.42
N THR A 142 14.74 -24.51 -11.89
CA THR A 142 13.59 -25.05 -11.13
C THR A 142 12.71 -25.98 -11.95
N TRP A 143 12.44 -25.69 -13.22
CA TRP A 143 11.44 -26.43 -14.01
C TRP A 143 11.79 -27.91 -14.26
N PRO A 144 13.07 -28.32 -14.43
CA PRO A 144 13.44 -29.74 -14.53
C PRO A 144 12.95 -30.60 -13.35
N ARG A 145 12.68 -30.00 -12.18
CA ARG A 145 12.16 -30.71 -11.00
C ARG A 145 10.76 -31.31 -11.20
N PHE A 146 10.00 -30.83 -12.19
CA PHE A 146 8.62 -31.26 -12.42
C PHE A 146 8.21 -31.30 -13.91
N MET A 147 9.15 -31.07 -14.83
CA MET A 147 8.99 -31.27 -16.28
C MET A 147 9.93 -32.40 -16.72
N PRO A 148 9.41 -33.63 -16.95
CA PRO A 148 10.23 -34.77 -17.35
C PRO A 148 11.05 -34.47 -18.61
N LEU A 149 12.30 -34.93 -18.62
CA LEU A 149 13.27 -34.78 -19.72
C LEU A 149 13.71 -33.33 -20.04
N LEU A 150 13.15 -32.31 -19.38
CA LEU A 150 13.64 -30.94 -19.53
C LEU A 150 15.07 -30.78 -19.01
N GLU A 151 15.51 -31.62 -18.07
CA GLU A 151 16.91 -31.58 -17.59
C GLU A 151 17.90 -31.81 -18.74
N GLU A 152 17.68 -32.83 -19.57
CA GLU A 152 18.57 -33.11 -20.71
C GLU A 152 18.66 -31.91 -21.66
N ASP A 153 17.51 -31.36 -22.05
CA ASP A 153 17.42 -30.19 -22.94
C ASP A 153 18.09 -28.96 -22.29
N ALA A 154 17.74 -28.65 -21.04
CA ALA A 154 18.24 -27.51 -20.28
C ALA A 154 19.77 -27.53 -20.06
N PHE A 155 20.39 -28.70 -20.00
CA PHE A 155 21.84 -28.85 -19.77
C PHE A 155 22.66 -28.99 -21.06
N VAL A 156 22.06 -29.43 -22.17
CA VAL A 156 22.78 -29.75 -23.41
C VAL A 156 22.55 -28.71 -24.51
N GLU A 157 21.32 -28.19 -24.64
CA GLU A 157 20.95 -27.31 -25.74
C GLU A 157 21.21 -25.83 -25.42
N ALA A 158 21.59 -25.07 -26.43
CA ALA A 158 21.88 -23.64 -26.27
C ALA A 158 20.62 -22.76 -26.30
N ASN A 159 19.52 -23.23 -26.91
CA ASN A 159 18.29 -22.46 -27.15
C ASN A 159 17.06 -23.28 -26.74
N VAL A 160 16.92 -23.51 -25.43
CA VAL A 160 15.90 -24.38 -24.86
C VAL A 160 14.53 -23.68 -24.93
N PRO A 161 13.51 -24.26 -25.58
CA PRO A 161 12.21 -23.61 -25.78
C PRO A 161 11.30 -23.78 -24.55
N TYR A 162 11.68 -23.20 -23.40
CA TYR A 162 10.99 -23.39 -22.12
C TYR A 162 9.47 -23.14 -22.18
N VAL A 163 9.03 -22.08 -22.86
CA VAL A 163 7.60 -21.76 -22.98
C VAL A 163 6.85 -22.84 -23.77
N GLU A 164 7.50 -23.49 -24.73
CA GLU A 164 6.91 -24.62 -25.46
C GLU A 164 6.78 -25.85 -24.57
N TRP A 165 7.79 -26.15 -23.74
CA TRP A 165 7.71 -27.18 -22.71
C TRP A 165 6.53 -26.97 -21.76
N LEU A 166 6.33 -25.73 -21.27
CA LEU A 166 5.19 -25.39 -20.44
C LEU A 166 3.86 -25.62 -21.17
N ARG A 167 3.75 -25.14 -22.42
CA ARG A 167 2.54 -25.28 -23.25
C ARG A 167 2.21 -26.74 -23.57
N ALA A 168 3.24 -27.56 -23.80
CA ALA A 168 3.11 -28.99 -24.03
C ALA A 168 2.59 -29.70 -22.76
N GLY A 169 3.03 -29.27 -21.57
CA GLY A 169 2.52 -29.77 -20.30
C GLY A 169 1.10 -29.29 -19.95
N SER A 170 0.73 -28.07 -20.39
CA SER A 170 -0.51 -27.40 -19.99
C SER A 170 -1.72 -27.63 -20.92
N ILE A 171 -1.78 -28.76 -21.65
CA ILE A 171 -2.75 -29.03 -22.74
C ILE A 171 -4.15 -28.44 -22.49
N LYS A 172 -4.55 -27.53 -23.40
CA LYS A 172 -5.79 -26.72 -23.39
C LYS A 172 -7.10 -27.54 -23.30
N GLY A 173 -7.09 -28.83 -23.61
CA GLY A 173 -8.28 -29.72 -23.63
C GLY A 173 -8.90 -30.03 -22.27
N ARG A 174 -8.23 -29.70 -21.14
CA ARG A 174 -8.78 -29.87 -19.78
C ARG A 174 -9.17 -28.55 -19.09
N GLY A 175 -9.14 -27.43 -19.80
CA GLY A 175 -9.52 -26.11 -19.24
C GLY A 175 -8.51 -25.51 -18.25
N VAL A 176 -7.28 -26.01 -18.19
CA VAL A 176 -6.22 -25.50 -17.29
C VAL A 176 -5.33 -24.50 -18.04
N ASN A 177 -5.27 -23.25 -17.56
CA ASN A 177 -4.35 -22.22 -18.04
C ASN A 177 -2.89 -22.56 -17.62
N GLU A 178 -1.89 -22.23 -18.44
CA GLU A 178 -0.44 -22.34 -18.16
C GLU A 178 -0.09 -22.00 -16.70
N LEU A 179 -0.62 -20.88 -16.19
CA LEU A 179 -0.41 -20.45 -14.81
C LEU A 179 -0.93 -21.47 -13.78
N ALA A 180 -2.16 -21.94 -13.95
CA ALA A 180 -2.75 -22.91 -13.03
C ALA A 180 -1.98 -24.23 -13.04
N TRP A 181 -1.52 -24.66 -14.22
CA TRP A 181 -0.69 -25.86 -14.36
C TRP A 181 0.64 -25.70 -13.61
N LEU A 182 1.36 -24.59 -13.81
CA LEU A 182 2.64 -24.35 -13.16
C LEU A 182 2.49 -24.27 -11.63
N MET A 183 1.47 -23.54 -11.16
CA MET A 183 1.19 -23.41 -9.73
C MET A 183 0.87 -24.76 -9.08
N GLN A 184 0.15 -25.65 -9.76
CA GLN A 184 -0.08 -27.02 -9.28
C GLN A 184 1.23 -27.83 -9.19
N ARG A 185 2.17 -27.64 -10.13
CA ARG A 185 3.49 -28.29 -10.05
C ARG A 185 4.26 -27.82 -8.82
N PHE A 186 4.32 -26.51 -8.58
CA PHE A 186 4.92 -25.97 -7.35
C PHE A 186 4.22 -26.48 -6.08
N GLU A 187 2.89 -26.57 -6.06
CA GLU A 187 2.15 -27.12 -4.92
C GLU A 187 2.43 -28.62 -4.68
N SER A 188 2.83 -29.37 -5.72
CA SER A 188 3.16 -30.79 -5.63
C SER A 188 4.58 -31.10 -5.14
N LEU A 189 5.50 -30.12 -5.17
CA LEU A 189 6.87 -30.32 -4.71
C LEU A 189 6.89 -30.58 -3.19
N PRO A 190 7.58 -31.62 -2.68
CA PRO A 190 7.67 -31.89 -1.24
C PRO A 190 8.70 -30.99 -0.52
N LEU A 191 8.81 -29.72 -0.92
CA LEU A 191 9.78 -28.75 -0.40
C LEU A 191 9.12 -27.71 0.51
N THR A 192 9.89 -27.15 1.44
CA THR A 192 9.47 -26.00 2.25
C THR A 192 9.70 -24.68 1.51
N GLU A 193 10.73 -24.59 0.67
CA GLU A 193 11.17 -23.37 -0.02
C GLU A 193 10.45 -23.10 -1.35
N ARG A 194 9.20 -23.54 -1.50
CA ARG A 194 8.46 -23.41 -2.78
C ARG A 194 8.31 -21.96 -3.20
N ALA A 195 8.10 -21.07 -2.23
CA ALA A 195 7.91 -19.65 -2.48
C ALA A 195 9.21 -19.04 -3.03
N GLU A 196 10.33 -19.35 -2.39
CA GLU A 196 11.66 -18.88 -2.77
C GLU A 196 12.06 -19.39 -4.16
N LEU A 197 11.78 -20.66 -4.47
CA LEU A 197 12.01 -21.22 -5.81
C LEU A 197 11.19 -20.49 -6.87
N TYR A 198 9.90 -20.27 -6.64
CA TYR A 198 9.06 -19.52 -7.58
C TYR A 198 9.54 -18.07 -7.73
N ASP A 199 9.79 -17.39 -6.62
CA ASP A 199 10.18 -15.98 -6.60
C ASP A 199 11.52 -15.75 -7.29
N SER A 200 12.44 -16.72 -7.25
CA SER A 200 13.71 -16.68 -7.98
C SER A 200 13.55 -16.68 -9.51
N LEU A 201 12.43 -17.22 -10.02
CA LEU A 201 12.16 -17.23 -11.46
C LEU A 201 11.81 -15.84 -11.99
N ARG A 202 11.31 -14.94 -11.13
CA ARG A 202 10.86 -13.58 -11.52
C ARG A 202 9.89 -13.61 -12.71
N LEU A 203 8.92 -14.52 -12.66
CA LEU A 203 7.89 -14.65 -13.68
C LEU A 203 6.95 -13.44 -13.65
N TYR A 204 6.80 -12.75 -14.78
CA TYR A 204 5.83 -11.68 -14.91
C TYR A 204 4.41 -12.26 -15.03
N VAL A 205 3.52 -11.76 -14.16
CA VAL A 205 2.12 -12.17 -14.11
C VAL A 205 1.25 -10.93 -14.32
N ARG A 206 0.41 -10.97 -15.35
CA ARG A 206 -0.59 -9.96 -15.66
C ARG A 206 -1.91 -10.30 -14.98
N TRP A 207 -2.44 -9.38 -14.20
CA TRP A 207 -3.79 -9.43 -13.64
C TRP A 207 -4.67 -8.30 -14.21
N THR A 208 -5.79 -8.67 -14.82
CA THR A 208 -6.82 -7.75 -15.32
C THR A 208 -8.02 -7.78 -14.36
N PRO A 209 -8.06 -6.90 -13.34
CA PRO A 209 -9.07 -6.98 -12.30
C PRO A 209 -10.49 -6.71 -12.83
N SER A 210 -11.47 -7.47 -12.33
CA SER A 210 -12.88 -7.08 -12.48
C SER A 210 -13.16 -5.71 -11.83
N TYR A 211 -14.22 -5.02 -12.25
CA TYR A 211 -14.59 -3.71 -11.68
C TYR A 211 -14.60 -3.70 -10.14
N LYS A 212 -15.11 -4.75 -9.49
CA LYS A 212 -15.18 -4.84 -8.01
C LYS A 212 -13.81 -4.86 -7.32
N ALA A 213 -12.76 -5.30 -8.02
CA ALA A 213 -11.38 -5.32 -7.53
C ALA A 213 -10.58 -4.06 -7.95
N THR A 214 -11.14 -3.19 -8.79
CA THR A 214 -10.51 -1.92 -9.18
C THR A 214 -10.64 -0.88 -8.06
N ARG A 215 -9.84 0.18 -8.13
CA ARG A 215 -9.90 1.30 -7.18
C ARG A 215 -11.27 1.98 -7.13
N ALA A 216 -12.00 1.97 -8.24
CA ALA A 216 -13.32 2.58 -8.38
C ALA A 216 -14.45 1.70 -7.83
N GLY A 217 -14.36 0.38 -7.99
CA GLY A 217 -15.42 -0.55 -7.59
C GLY A 217 -15.21 -1.20 -6.23
N MET A 218 -13.98 -1.19 -5.69
CA MET A 218 -13.68 -1.79 -4.40
C MET A 218 -14.23 -0.97 -3.24
N LYS A 219 -15.13 -1.58 -2.48
CA LYS A 219 -15.85 -0.90 -1.40
C LYS A 219 -16.38 -1.88 -0.36
N LEU A 220 -16.22 -1.52 0.91
CA LEU A 220 -16.92 -2.18 2.00
C LEU A 220 -18.36 -1.66 2.12
N PRO A 221 -19.32 -2.55 2.42
CA PRO A 221 -20.65 -2.11 2.82
C PRO A 221 -20.57 -1.35 4.15
N VAL A 222 -21.09 -0.12 4.16
CA VAL A 222 -21.17 0.72 5.37
C VAL A 222 -22.62 0.88 5.81
N ARG A 223 -22.84 0.94 7.12
CA ARG A 223 -24.19 1.14 7.69
C ARG A 223 -24.72 2.55 7.43
N ALA A 224 -23.83 3.54 7.55
CA ALA A 224 -24.14 4.94 7.32
C ALA A 224 -22.93 5.61 6.68
N VAL A 225 -23.19 6.50 5.72
CA VAL A 225 -22.15 7.34 5.11
C VAL A 225 -21.99 8.60 5.96
N TYR A 226 -20.75 8.94 6.29
CA TYR A 226 -20.43 10.22 6.88
C TYR A 226 -20.32 11.28 5.78
N TYR A 227 -21.31 12.18 5.73
CA TYR A 227 -21.30 13.35 4.85
C TYR A 227 -20.59 14.51 5.53
N HIS A 228 -19.58 15.04 4.88
CA HIS A 228 -18.81 16.15 5.41
C HIS A 228 -19.59 17.47 5.26
N ARG A 229 -19.73 18.19 6.37
CA ARG A 229 -20.36 19.53 6.45
C ARG A 229 -19.43 20.57 7.08
N GLN A 230 -18.26 20.13 7.52
CA GLN A 230 -17.25 20.93 8.20
C GLN A 230 -15.92 20.74 7.45
N PRO A 231 -14.98 21.70 7.57
CA PRO A 231 -13.63 21.54 7.05
C PRO A 231 -12.98 20.23 7.51
N LEU A 232 -12.05 19.72 6.70
CA LEU A 232 -11.20 18.59 7.08
C LEU A 232 -10.31 18.98 8.25
N ILE A 233 -10.08 18.03 9.16
CA ILE A 233 -9.12 18.19 10.25
C ILE A 233 -7.72 18.30 9.64
N GLN A 234 -7.08 19.46 9.82
CA GLN A 234 -5.74 19.69 9.30
C GLN A 234 -4.68 19.22 10.30
N ARG A 235 -3.46 18.99 9.82
CA ARG A 235 -2.33 18.61 10.69
C ARG A 235 -2.10 19.58 11.86
N ARG A 236 -2.42 20.87 11.71
CA ARG A 236 -2.27 21.86 12.78
C ARG A 236 -3.28 21.70 13.92
N ASP A 237 -4.37 20.99 13.66
CA ASP A 237 -5.45 20.76 14.62
C ASP A 237 -5.23 19.45 15.39
N VAL A 238 -4.09 18.77 15.20
CA VAL A 238 -3.79 17.45 15.76
C VAL A 238 -2.59 17.52 16.71
N SER A 239 -2.80 17.11 17.96
CA SER A 239 -1.76 16.79 18.94
C SER A 239 -1.64 15.27 19.04
N LEU A 240 -0.47 14.69 18.70
CA LEU A 240 -0.29 13.24 18.82
C LEU A 240 -0.35 12.76 20.28
N ARG A 241 0.11 13.57 21.22
CA ARG A 241 0.02 13.26 22.65
C ARG A 241 -1.44 13.07 23.05
N ASP A 242 -2.28 14.05 22.76
CA ASP A 242 -3.71 14.05 23.11
C ASP A 242 -4.43 12.87 22.43
N GLU A 243 -4.12 12.61 21.15
CA GLU A 243 -4.68 11.47 20.42
C GLU A 243 -4.28 10.14 21.05
N LEU A 244 -3.01 9.99 21.45
CA LEU A 244 -2.53 8.77 22.10
C LEU A 244 -3.13 8.60 23.50
N GLU A 245 -3.28 9.68 24.28
CA GLU A 245 -3.83 9.69 25.65
C GLU A 245 -5.35 9.57 25.70
N SER A 246 -6.02 9.85 24.58
CA SER A 246 -7.45 9.63 24.43
C SER A 246 -7.84 8.17 24.68
N PRO A 247 -9.06 7.92 25.21
CA PRO A 247 -9.57 6.57 25.42
C PRO A 247 -9.49 5.70 24.15
N PRO A 248 -9.18 4.40 24.29
CA PRO A 248 -9.09 3.50 23.15
C PRO A 248 -10.44 3.37 22.45
N PRO A 249 -10.49 3.29 21.12
CA PRO A 249 -11.70 2.92 20.43
C PRO A 249 -12.02 1.45 20.70
N ALA A 250 -13.30 1.10 20.73
CA ALA A 250 -13.74 -0.27 20.96
C ALA A 250 -13.27 -1.18 19.82
N LEU A 251 -12.57 -2.26 20.16
CA LEU A 251 -12.09 -3.26 19.21
C LEU A 251 -13.04 -4.45 19.15
N LYS A 252 -13.44 -4.82 17.94
CA LYS A 252 -14.27 -5.99 17.68
C LYS A 252 -13.49 -7.03 16.90
N ARG A 253 -13.24 -8.19 17.49
CA ARG A 253 -12.70 -9.34 16.76
C ARG A 253 -13.71 -9.84 15.74
N LEU A 254 -13.25 -10.09 14.52
CA LEU A 254 -14.07 -10.63 13.44
C LEU A 254 -14.11 -12.16 13.46
N SER A 255 -15.17 -12.73 12.90
CA SER A 255 -15.21 -14.17 12.62
C SER A 255 -14.22 -14.52 11.50
N PRO A 256 -13.70 -15.76 11.43
CA PRO A 256 -12.74 -16.16 10.40
C PRO A 256 -13.20 -15.87 8.96
N ARG A 257 -14.50 -16.08 8.67
CA ARG A 257 -15.08 -15.76 7.36
C ARG A 257 -14.98 -14.27 7.02
N LYS A 258 -15.27 -13.39 7.99
CA LYS A 258 -15.15 -11.94 7.79
C LYS A 258 -13.69 -11.51 7.74
N GLY A 259 -12.83 -12.09 8.58
CA GLY A 259 -11.38 -11.86 8.56
C GLY A 259 -10.76 -12.22 7.21
N GLN A 260 -11.12 -13.37 6.63
CA GLN A 260 -10.69 -13.76 5.28
C GLN A 260 -11.16 -12.76 4.22
N ALA A 261 -12.42 -12.31 4.27
CA ALA A 261 -12.93 -11.34 3.30
C ALA A 261 -12.18 -10.01 3.35
N ILE A 262 -11.80 -9.54 4.55
CA ILE A 262 -10.97 -8.35 4.71
C ILE A 262 -9.56 -8.60 4.15
N LEU A 263 -8.93 -9.73 4.50
CA LEU A 263 -7.60 -10.07 3.96
C LEU A 263 -7.59 -10.16 2.44
N ASP A 264 -8.59 -10.78 1.83
CA ASP A 264 -8.76 -10.81 0.38
C ASP A 264 -8.85 -9.40 -0.19
N MET A 265 -9.66 -8.52 0.40
CA MET A 265 -9.77 -7.13 -0.05
C MET A 265 -8.45 -6.36 0.14
N THR A 266 -7.68 -6.58 1.21
CA THR A 266 -6.38 -5.92 1.40
C THR A 266 -5.35 -6.36 0.37
N ARG A 267 -5.36 -7.65 -0.01
CA ARG A 267 -4.53 -8.19 -1.10
C ARG A 267 -4.95 -7.57 -2.42
N GLU A 268 -6.24 -7.58 -2.76
CA GLU A 268 -6.75 -6.92 -3.97
C GLU A 268 -6.33 -5.45 -4.00
N THR A 269 -6.48 -4.72 -2.89
CA THR A 269 -6.15 -3.28 -2.82
C THR A 269 -4.67 -3.02 -3.08
N SER A 270 -3.80 -3.86 -2.52
CA SER A 270 -2.35 -3.70 -2.62
C SER A 270 -1.85 -4.12 -4.00
N THR A 271 -2.30 -5.27 -4.50
CA THR A 271 -1.86 -5.83 -5.78
C THR A 271 -2.24 -4.93 -6.95
N VAL A 272 -3.44 -4.31 -6.99
CA VAL A 272 -3.79 -3.36 -8.07
C VAL A 272 -2.94 -2.08 -8.07
N ARG A 273 -2.09 -1.89 -7.05
CA ARG A 273 -1.16 -0.75 -6.89
C ARG A 273 0.31 -1.18 -6.95
N TYR A 274 0.61 -2.39 -7.45
CA TYR A 274 1.96 -2.95 -7.46
C TYR A 274 2.59 -3.03 -6.06
N ARG A 275 1.77 -3.32 -5.04
CA ARG A 275 2.24 -3.48 -3.66
C ARG A 275 1.92 -4.86 -3.12
N GLU A 276 2.89 -5.39 -2.40
CA GLU A 276 2.72 -6.57 -1.56
C GLU A 276 3.18 -6.22 -0.15
N LEU A 277 2.28 -6.40 0.81
CA LEU A 277 2.53 -6.06 2.20
C LEU A 277 2.51 -7.34 3.01
N TYR A 278 3.60 -7.60 3.73
CA TYR A 278 3.83 -8.88 4.38
C TYR A 278 2.69 -9.22 5.35
N GLY A 279 2.20 -8.23 6.10
CA GLY A 279 1.08 -8.40 7.02
C GLY A 279 -0.27 -8.74 6.35
N PHE A 280 -0.46 -8.36 5.08
CA PHE A 280 -1.66 -8.72 4.31
C PHE A 280 -1.49 -10.06 3.60
N THR A 281 -0.30 -10.36 3.11
CA THR A 281 0.01 -11.67 2.50
C THR A 281 -0.14 -12.78 3.54
N HIS A 282 0.47 -12.62 4.72
CA HIS A 282 0.56 -13.65 5.78
C HIS A 282 -0.36 -13.42 6.98
N GLY A 283 -1.30 -12.49 6.89
CA GLY A 283 -2.23 -12.18 7.99
C GLY A 283 -3.05 -13.38 8.45
N ASP A 284 -3.23 -13.51 9.77
CA ASP A 284 -4.03 -14.58 10.38
C ASP A 284 -5.53 -14.20 10.33
N VAL A 285 -6.31 -15.00 9.61
CA VAL A 285 -7.78 -14.84 9.47
C VAL A 285 -8.50 -14.84 10.82
N LYS A 286 -7.91 -15.43 11.86
CA LYS A 286 -8.46 -15.48 13.22
C LYS A 286 -8.06 -14.25 14.04
N ARG A 287 -7.11 -13.43 13.61
CA ARG A 287 -6.59 -12.24 14.30
C ARG A 287 -6.88 -10.96 13.53
N VAL A 288 -8.12 -10.83 13.07
CA VAL A 288 -8.61 -9.61 12.43
C VAL A 288 -9.56 -8.89 13.38
N PHE A 289 -9.26 -7.63 13.67
CA PHE A 289 -10.02 -6.76 14.55
C PHE A 289 -10.52 -5.56 13.76
N GLN A 290 -11.77 -5.16 13.98
CA GLN A 290 -12.39 -3.98 13.39
C GLN A 290 -12.61 -2.93 14.46
N THR A 291 -12.44 -1.66 14.10
CA THR A 291 -12.88 -0.53 14.91
C THR A 291 -13.33 0.63 14.05
N SER A 292 -14.19 1.49 14.59
CA SER A 292 -14.55 2.78 13.99
C SER A 292 -14.03 3.90 14.88
N VAL A 293 -13.42 4.90 14.26
CA VAL A 293 -12.82 6.05 14.96
C VAL A 293 -13.59 7.35 14.68
N GLY A 294 -14.82 7.22 14.18
CA GLY A 294 -15.68 8.36 13.83
C GLY A 294 -15.41 8.92 12.43
N ARG A 295 -16.21 9.91 12.04
CA ARG A 295 -16.14 10.59 10.73
C ARG A 295 -16.15 9.63 9.53
N GLY A 296 -16.80 8.48 9.66
CA GLY A 296 -16.84 7.45 8.61
C GLY A 296 -15.53 6.69 8.39
N VAL A 297 -14.56 6.79 9.31
CA VAL A 297 -13.32 6.01 9.27
C VAL A 297 -13.47 4.70 10.02
N GLU A 298 -13.07 3.62 9.36
CA GLU A 298 -12.98 2.27 9.92
C GLU A 298 -11.57 1.71 9.70
N LEU A 299 -11.04 1.04 10.71
CA LEU A 299 -9.74 0.37 10.64
C LEU A 299 -9.90 -1.13 10.88
N PHE A 300 -9.12 -1.91 10.15
CA PHE A 300 -9.02 -3.35 10.31
C PHE A 300 -7.58 -3.74 10.64
N MET A 301 -7.33 -4.10 11.89
CA MET A 301 -6.01 -4.55 12.35
C MET A 301 -5.88 -6.05 12.15
N ILE A 302 -4.75 -6.46 11.59
CA ILE A 302 -4.44 -7.81 11.16
C ILE A 302 -3.15 -8.23 11.86
N GLY A 303 -3.23 -9.23 12.73
CA GLY A 303 -2.05 -9.86 13.32
C GLY A 303 -1.48 -10.95 12.41
N VAL A 304 -0.16 -11.09 12.40
CA VAL A 304 0.53 -12.20 11.73
C VAL A 304 0.83 -13.31 12.74
N SER A 305 0.65 -14.56 12.33
CA SER A 305 0.89 -15.74 13.18
C SER A 305 2.36 -15.85 13.60
N PRO A 306 2.68 -16.41 14.79
CA PRO A 306 4.05 -16.56 15.27
C PRO A 306 5.01 -17.27 14.30
N GLY A 307 4.56 -18.33 13.61
CA GLY A 307 5.40 -19.06 12.65
C GLY A 307 5.65 -18.33 11.33
N LEU A 308 4.96 -17.21 11.09
CA LEU A 308 5.07 -16.38 9.88
C LEU A 308 5.43 -14.94 10.22
N ARG A 309 5.92 -14.65 11.43
CA ARG A 309 6.40 -13.31 11.80
C ARG A 309 7.87 -13.36 12.12
N LEU A 310 8.45 -12.18 12.32
CA LEU A 310 9.85 -12.04 12.71
C LEU A 310 10.09 -12.64 14.11
N PRO A 311 11.24 -13.32 14.36
CA PRO A 311 11.47 -14.06 15.61
C PRO A 311 11.27 -13.22 16.90
N LEU A 312 11.76 -11.98 16.87
CA LEU A 312 11.66 -11.07 18.02
C LEU A 312 10.45 -10.15 17.96
N ARG A 313 10.04 -9.74 16.75
CA ARG A 313 9.08 -8.66 16.56
C ARG A 313 7.67 -9.20 16.34
N ALA A 314 6.69 -8.62 17.02
CA ALA A 314 5.30 -8.82 16.63
C ALA A 314 5.04 -8.03 15.34
N TYR A 315 4.29 -8.63 14.42
CA TYR A 315 3.96 -8.01 13.14
C TYR A 315 2.45 -7.80 13.10
N HIS A 316 2.07 -6.54 12.93
CA HIS A 316 0.69 -6.14 12.69
C HIS A 316 0.61 -5.28 11.43
N ALA A 317 -0.48 -5.43 10.70
CA ALA A 317 -0.87 -4.48 9.66
C ALA A 317 -2.23 -3.89 10.01
N ALA A 318 -2.57 -2.75 9.42
CA ALA A 318 -3.92 -2.24 9.44
C ALA A 318 -4.33 -1.73 8.06
N MET A 319 -5.58 -1.98 7.69
CA MET A 319 -6.19 -1.38 6.52
C MET A 319 -7.16 -0.28 6.96
N ILE A 320 -7.10 0.88 6.29
CA ILE A 320 -7.87 2.06 6.64
C ILE A 320 -8.92 2.30 5.56
N PHE A 321 -10.16 2.50 5.99
CA PHE A 321 -11.28 2.80 5.12
C PHE A 321 -11.96 4.10 5.51
N LYS A 322 -12.48 4.84 4.53
CA LYS A 322 -13.37 5.99 4.72
C LYS A 322 -14.63 5.78 3.92
N ASN A 323 -15.78 5.74 4.60
CA ASN A 323 -17.07 5.47 3.98
C ASN A 323 -17.04 4.19 3.11
N GLY A 324 -16.25 3.20 3.53
CA GLY A 324 -16.03 1.93 2.85
C GLY A 324 -15.00 1.94 1.72
N VAL A 325 -14.40 3.08 1.37
CA VAL A 325 -13.33 3.17 0.36
C VAL A 325 -11.98 2.87 0.99
N PRO A 326 -11.14 2.02 0.40
CA PRO A 326 -9.75 1.81 0.84
C PRO A 326 -8.94 3.11 0.74
N LEU A 327 -8.44 3.61 1.86
CA LEU A 327 -7.69 4.87 1.94
C LEU A 327 -6.19 4.69 2.00
N GLY A 328 -5.75 3.61 2.64
CA GLY A 328 -4.36 3.39 2.93
C GLY A 328 -4.18 2.27 3.94
N TYR A 329 -2.96 2.13 4.40
CA TYR A 329 -2.56 1.06 5.29
C TYR A 329 -1.51 1.52 6.31
N PHE A 330 -1.31 0.66 7.30
CA PHE A 330 -0.30 0.78 8.32
C PHE A 330 0.41 -0.57 8.50
N GLU A 331 1.72 -0.54 8.75
CA GLU A 331 2.50 -1.69 9.17
C GLU A 331 3.22 -1.34 10.48
N GLY A 332 3.08 -2.21 11.47
CA GLY A 332 3.63 -2.04 12.81
C GLY A 332 4.49 -3.24 13.18
N LEU A 333 5.78 -3.00 13.41
CA LEU A 333 6.69 -3.98 13.97
C LEU A 333 7.02 -3.61 15.41
N SER A 334 6.48 -4.33 16.39
CA SER A 334 6.69 -4.01 17.80
C SER A 334 7.62 -4.98 18.50
N LEU A 335 8.39 -4.43 19.44
CA LEU A 335 9.25 -5.14 20.38
C LEU A 335 9.26 -4.34 21.69
N PHE A 336 8.86 -4.98 22.78
CA PHE A 336 8.56 -4.30 24.05
C PHE A 336 7.56 -3.14 23.82
N GLU A 337 7.80 -1.98 24.42
CA GLU A 337 6.99 -0.77 24.30
C GLU A 337 7.29 0.08 23.04
N ARG A 338 8.22 -0.37 22.17
CA ARG A 338 8.60 0.31 20.93
C ARG A 338 7.94 -0.32 19.70
N MET A 339 7.49 0.53 18.77
CA MET A 339 7.01 0.14 17.45
C MET A 339 7.73 0.89 16.33
N GLU A 340 8.17 0.17 15.30
CA GLU A 340 8.42 0.77 13.97
C GLU A 340 7.08 0.92 13.26
N SER A 341 6.71 2.15 12.92
CA SER A 341 5.44 2.47 12.26
C SER A 341 5.67 2.88 10.81
N GLY A 342 5.16 2.08 9.88
CA GLY A 342 5.01 2.46 8.47
C GLY A 342 3.56 2.87 8.22
N PHE A 343 3.34 4.06 7.67
CA PHE A 343 1.99 4.57 7.41
C PHE A 343 1.93 5.15 6.00
N ASN A 344 0.92 4.74 5.23
CA ASN A 344 0.75 5.25 3.88
C ASN A 344 -0.74 5.44 3.57
N LEU A 345 -1.10 6.68 3.20
CA LEU A 345 -2.35 6.93 2.50
C LEU A 345 -2.08 7.01 0.99
N TYR A 346 -2.96 6.39 0.22
CA TYR A 346 -2.89 6.47 -1.24
C TYR A 346 -3.01 7.93 -1.67
N TYR A 347 -2.30 8.30 -2.74
CA TYR A 347 -2.13 9.67 -3.22
C TYR A 347 -3.44 10.44 -3.32
N SER A 348 -4.48 9.79 -3.85
CA SER A 348 -5.83 10.35 -3.99
C SER A 348 -6.37 10.96 -2.70
N PHE A 349 -5.96 10.46 -1.53
CA PHE A 349 -6.54 10.78 -0.22
C PHE A 349 -5.61 11.55 0.72
N ARG A 350 -4.40 11.92 0.29
CA ARG A 350 -3.41 12.64 1.13
C ARG A 350 -3.85 14.05 1.51
N ASP A 351 -4.69 14.64 0.66
CA ASP A 351 -5.44 15.89 0.90
C ASP A 351 -6.51 15.77 1.99
N GLY A 352 -6.73 14.55 2.51
CA GLY A 352 -7.70 14.23 3.54
C GLY A 352 -7.23 14.54 4.97
N GLU A 353 -7.76 13.79 5.93
CA GLU A 353 -7.53 13.97 7.37
C GLU A 353 -6.31 13.18 7.86
N THR A 354 -5.21 13.24 7.10
CA THR A 354 -4.04 12.34 7.20
C THR A 354 -3.43 12.29 8.60
N ALA A 355 -3.15 13.44 9.21
CA ALA A 355 -2.54 13.53 10.54
C ALA A 355 -3.44 12.95 11.64
N TRP A 356 -4.75 13.23 11.55
CA TRP A 356 -5.73 12.72 12.51
C TRP A 356 -5.88 11.20 12.39
N ILE A 357 -6.01 10.68 11.16
CA ILE A 357 -6.05 9.23 10.91
C ILE A 357 -4.80 8.53 11.45
N TYR A 358 -3.61 9.13 11.23
CA TYR A 358 -2.37 8.60 11.76
C TYR A 358 -2.38 8.54 13.30
N GLY A 359 -2.73 9.64 13.97
CA GLY A 359 -2.85 9.69 15.43
C GLY A 359 -3.84 8.65 15.99
N ARG A 360 -5.02 8.53 15.37
CA ARG A 360 -6.01 7.48 15.74
C ARG A 360 -5.47 6.06 15.53
N THR A 361 -4.66 5.85 14.49
CA THR A 361 -4.02 4.56 14.22
C THR A 361 -2.99 4.22 15.31
N LEU A 362 -2.15 5.18 15.69
CA LEU A 362 -1.18 4.98 16.77
C LEU A 362 -1.87 4.77 18.13
N ASN A 363 -2.96 5.49 18.40
CA ASN A 363 -3.79 5.30 19.60
C ASN A 363 -4.26 3.84 19.73
N ILE A 364 -4.74 3.24 18.63
CA ILE A 364 -5.13 1.83 18.62
C ILE A 364 -3.97 0.93 19.02
N PHE A 365 -2.78 1.12 18.43
CA PHE A 365 -1.62 0.26 18.72
C PHE A 365 -1.02 0.49 20.11
N ARG A 366 -1.08 1.71 20.64
CA ARG A 366 -0.75 1.98 22.05
C ARG A 366 -1.59 1.10 22.97
N HIS A 367 -2.92 1.13 22.81
CA HIS A 367 -3.82 0.43 23.72
C HIS A 367 -3.90 -1.07 23.45
N LEU A 368 -3.71 -1.50 22.20
CA LEU A 368 -3.70 -2.92 21.83
C LEU A 368 -2.41 -3.63 22.27
N LEU A 369 -1.26 -2.95 22.22
CA LEU A 369 0.06 -3.58 22.37
C LEU A 369 0.92 -2.97 23.49
N GLY A 370 0.45 -1.94 24.20
CA GLY A 370 1.23 -1.25 25.23
C GLY A 370 2.35 -0.36 24.69
N VAL A 371 2.28 0.04 23.41
CA VAL A 371 3.35 0.84 22.77
C VAL A 371 3.33 2.28 23.27
N THR A 372 4.50 2.77 23.70
CA THR A 372 4.71 4.16 24.16
C THR A 372 5.76 4.90 23.33
N ALA A 373 6.54 4.19 22.52
CA ALA A 373 7.55 4.76 21.62
C ALA A 373 7.30 4.33 20.16
N PHE A 374 7.10 5.30 19.28
CA PHE A 374 6.86 5.08 17.84
C PHE A 374 8.04 5.59 17.04
N SER A 375 8.61 4.75 16.19
CA SER A 375 9.78 5.06 15.38
C SER A 375 9.48 4.96 13.90
N LEU A 376 10.18 5.77 13.11
CA LEU A 376 10.05 5.84 11.67
C LEU A 376 11.36 5.41 11.03
N ASP A 377 11.27 4.46 10.10
CA ASP A 377 12.41 4.11 9.26
C ASP A 377 12.80 5.28 8.34
N ARG A 378 14.08 5.35 8.00
CA ARG A 378 14.65 6.39 7.13
C ARG A 378 13.95 6.46 5.77
N TYR A 379 13.53 5.32 5.23
CA TYR A 379 12.80 5.26 3.97
C TYR A 379 11.46 6.02 4.03
N GLN A 380 10.76 5.97 5.18
CA GLN A 380 9.48 6.66 5.38
C GLN A 380 9.60 8.19 5.38
N ILE A 381 10.81 8.72 5.62
CA ILE A 381 11.08 10.16 5.71
C ILE A 381 11.95 10.68 4.54
N GLY A 382 12.26 9.83 3.55
CA GLY A 382 12.86 10.24 2.28
C GLY A 382 14.25 9.65 1.94
N TYR A 383 14.80 8.74 2.75
CA TYR A 383 16.06 8.07 2.42
C TYR A 383 15.82 7.06 1.29
N GLU A 384 16.51 7.24 0.16
CA GLU A 384 16.30 6.44 -1.06
C GLU A 384 14.83 6.42 -1.53
N ASN A 385 14.06 7.44 -1.13
CA ASN A 385 12.65 7.58 -1.43
C ASN A 385 12.34 9.03 -1.82
N GLU A 386 12.40 9.33 -3.12
CA GLU A 386 12.17 10.69 -3.63
C GLU A 386 10.74 11.18 -3.33
N GLU A 387 9.75 10.29 -3.29
CA GLU A 387 8.37 10.62 -2.91
C GLU A 387 8.30 11.19 -1.48
N GLY A 388 9.06 10.60 -0.54
CA GLY A 388 9.18 11.10 0.83
C GLY A 388 9.80 12.50 0.89
N ILE A 389 10.73 12.81 -0.02
CA ILE A 389 11.35 14.13 -0.15
C ILE A 389 10.36 15.13 -0.74
N GLU A 390 9.64 14.77 -1.80
CA GLU A 390 8.69 15.65 -2.49
C GLU A 390 7.45 15.99 -1.65
N SER A 391 6.95 15.01 -0.91
CA SER A 391 5.84 15.21 0.02
C SER A 391 6.22 15.99 1.29
N GLY A 392 7.52 16.16 1.56
CA GLY A 392 8.01 16.77 2.80
C GLY A 392 7.70 15.92 4.04
N ALA A 393 7.74 14.59 3.90
CA ALA A 393 7.38 13.64 4.95
C ALA A 393 8.13 13.90 6.27
N PHE A 394 9.41 14.24 6.20
CA PHE A 394 10.20 14.64 7.37
C PHE A 394 9.50 15.72 8.22
N TRP A 395 9.05 16.81 7.58
CA TRP A 395 8.38 17.91 8.27
C TRP A 395 6.95 17.57 8.69
N PHE A 396 6.27 16.66 7.99
CA PHE A 396 4.98 16.15 8.43
C PHE A 396 5.12 15.48 9.80
N TYR A 397 6.06 14.53 9.95
CA TYR A 397 6.29 13.84 11.21
C TYR A 397 6.91 14.73 12.29
N ARG A 398 7.88 15.60 11.93
CA ARG A 398 8.47 16.54 12.88
C ARG A 398 7.41 17.45 13.52
N LYS A 399 6.49 17.98 12.72
CA LYS A 399 5.37 18.83 13.21
C LYS A 399 4.32 18.06 14.02
N LEU A 400 4.37 16.74 14.03
CA LEU A 400 3.54 15.88 14.89
C LEU A 400 4.24 15.53 16.21
N GLY A 401 5.50 15.94 16.39
CA GLY A 401 6.28 15.73 17.61
C GLY A 401 7.43 14.75 17.48
N PHE A 402 7.64 14.12 16.32
CA PHE A 402 8.77 13.23 16.12
C PHE A 402 10.10 14.01 16.14
N ARG A 403 11.15 13.39 16.67
CA ARG A 403 12.51 13.94 16.69
C ARG A 403 13.50 12.99 16.00
N PRO A 404 14.53 13.49 15.31
CA PRO A 404 15.66 12.64 14.94
C PRO A 404 16.32 12.04 16.18
N THR A 405 16.75 10.78 16.06
CA THR A 405 17.48 10.04 17.10
C THR A 405 18.99 10.33 17.08
N ARG A 406 19.50 10.90 15.98
CA ARG A 406 20.92 11.26 15.80
C ARG A 406 21.16 12.73 16.18
N PRO A 407 22.09 13.04 17.11
CA PRO A 407 22.33 14.41 17.57
C PRO A 407 22.59 15.42 16.44
N GLU A 408 23.42 15.06 15.47
CA GLU A 408 23.78 15.92 14.33
C GLU A 408 22.60 16.21 13.41
N LEU A 409 21.62 15.31 13.33
CA LEU A 409 20.38 15.53 12.56
C LEU A 409 19.39 16.38 13.35
N LEU A 410 19.35 16.22 14.68
CA LEU A 410 18.55 17.06 15.56
C LEU A 410 19.04 18.52 15.50
N GLU A 411 20.35 18.75 15.55
CA GLU A 411 20.95 20.08 15.40
C GLU A 411 20.57 20.72 14.05
N LEU A 412 20.66 19.96 12.96
CA LEU A 412 20.25 20.41 11.63
C LEU A 412 18.75 20.75 11.58
N THR A 413 17.92 19.93 12.23
CA THR A 413 16.47 20.16 12.33
C THR A 413 16.17 21.48 13.03
N LEU A 414 16.79 21.72 14.18
CA LEU A 414 16.63 22.95 14.96
C LEU A 414 17.16 24.18 14.20
N ALA A 415 18.20 24.04 13.38
CA ALA A 415 18.68 25.12 12.51
C ALA A 415 17.67 25.46 11.41
N GLU A 416 17.03 24.47 10.80
CA GLU A 416 15.97 24.67 9.81
C GLU A 416 14.70 25.26 10.43
N GLU A 417 14.31 24.83 11.63
CA GLU A 417 13.16 25.40 12.36
C GLU A 417 13.37 26.90 12.66
N ARG A 418 14.59 27.30 13.05
CA ARG A 418 14.96 28.72 13.23
C ARG A 418 14.86 29.53 11.94
N LYS A 419 15.15 28.94 10.78
CA LYS A 419 14.96 29.61 9.48
C LYS A 419 13.48 29.75 9.14
N MET A 420 12.69 28.69 9.37
CA MET A 420 11.24 28.70 9.15
C MET A 420 10.52 29.72 10.02
N SER A 421 10.90 29.85 11.30
CA SER A 421 10.28 30.83 12.21
C SER A 421 10.59 32.27 11.83
N ARG A 422 11.81 32.54 11.34
CA ARG A 422 12.22 33.88 10.87
C ARG A 422 11.64 34.25 9.51
N ARG A 423 11.34 33.28 8.65
CA ARG A 423 10.86 33.48 7.27
C ARG A 423 9.74 32.50 6.94
N PRO A 424 8.46 32.89 7.08
CA PRO A 424 7.32 31.99 6.82
C PRO A 424 7.27 31.41 5.39
N SER A 425 7.83 32.12 4.41
CA SER A 425 7.96 31.66 3.03
C SER A 425 9.10 30.66 2.80
N TYR A 426 10.00 30.47 3.77
CA TYR A 426 11.13 29.55 3.65
C TYR A 426 10.67 28.11 3.50
N ARG A 427 11.35 27.38 2.62
CA ARG A 427 11.19 25.94 2.44
C ARG A 427 12.57 25.29 2.50
N THR A 428 12.70 24.24 3.31
CA THR A 428 13.89 23.40 3.35
C THR A 428 14.13 22.80 1.96
N SER A 429 15.35 22.92 1.45
CA SER A 429 15.68 22.41 0.12
C SER A 429 15.68 20.88 0.09
N LYS A 430 15.44 20.28 -1.09
CA LYS A 430 15.51 18.81 -1.28
C LYS A 430 16.84 18.23 -0.79
N ALA A 431 17.95 18.92 -1.02
CA ALA A 431 19.28 18.49 -0.56
C ALA A 431 19.37 18.40 0.98
N VAL A 432 18.79 19.36 1.70
CA VAL A 432 18.75 19.34 3.16
C VAL A 432 17.78 18.26 3.66
N LEU A 433 16.62 18.08 3.01
CA LEU A 433 15.70 16.99 3.34
C LEU A 433 16.35 15.62 3.23
N ARG A 434 17.14 15.36 2.17
CA ARG A 434 17.88 14.10 2.03
C ARG A 434 18.89 13.87 3.14
N ARG A 435 19.55 14.93 3.61
CA ARG A 435 20.44 14.86 4.79
C ARG A 435 19.66 14.54 6.06
N LEU A 436 18.55 15.22 6.29
CA LEU A 436 17.66 15.00 7.44
C LEU A 436 17.09 13.58 7.47
N ALA A 437 16.79 13.00 6.31
CA ALA A 437 16.33 11.62 6.17
C ALA A 437 17.41 10.56 6.47
N GLY A 438 18.68 10.96 6.66
CA GLY A 438 19.80 10.04 6.90
C GLY A 438 19.75 9.25 8.22
N GLY A 439 18.79 9.53 9.11
CA GLY A 439 18.62 8.85 10.40
C GLY A 439 17.14 8.72 10.78
N PRO A 440 16.78 7.72 11.60
CA PRO A 440 15.39 7.49 11.95
C PRO A 440 14.88 8.59 12.89
N MET A 441 13.56 8.74 12.90
CA MET A 441 12.86 9.62 13.83
C MET A 441 12.07 8.79 14.85
N ILE A 442 11.85 9.36 16.03
CA ILE A 442 11.09 8.73 17.09
C ILE A 442 10.15 9.73 17.77
N PHE A 443 8.99 9.26 18.18
CA PHE A 443 8.07 9.92 19.09
C PHE A 443 7.97 9.06 20.34
N GLU A 444 8.24 9.64 21.51
CA GLU A 444 8.15 8.98 22.81
C GLU A 444 7.08 9.71 23.62
N LEU A 445 6.12 8.94 24.13
CA LEU A 445 5.02 9.52 24.88
C LEU A 445 5.46 9.93 26.29
N ASP A 446 6.29 9.12 26.94
CA ASP A 446 6.86 9.42 28.26
C ASP A 446 8.07 10.34 28.10
N GLU A 447 7.95 11.56 28.62
CA GLU A 447 9.02 12.57 28.52
C GLU A 447 10.21 12.27 29.45
N SER A 448 10.00 11.43 30.48
CA SER A 448 11.05 11.10 31.46
C SER A 448 12.08 10.10 30.92
N THR A 449 11.72 9.30 29.92
CA THR A 449 12.56 8.27 29.30
C THR A 449 13.02 8.65 27.89
N VAL A 450 12.89 9.94 27.51
CA VAL A 450 13.24 10.41 26.17
C VAL A 450 14.72 10.15 25.89
N GLY A 451 14.99 9.38 24.84
CA GLY A 451 16.36 9.07 24.41
C GLY A 451 16.79 7.64 24.68
N ASP A 452 16.07 6.91 25.53
CA ASP A 452 16.37 5.51 25.87
C ASP A 452 16.42 4.62 24.61
N TRP A 453 15.57 4.94 23.63
CA TRP A 453 15.49 4.23 22.36
C TRP A 453 16.43 4.73 21.26
N ASP A 454 17.20 5.81 21.46
CA ASP A 454 17.96 6.46 20.38
C ASP A 454 19.06 5.57 19.80
N ARG A 455 19.65 4.73 20.64
CA ARG A 455 20.74 3.82 20.26
C ARG A 455 20.26 2.42 19.90
N PHE A 456 18.95 2.17 19.99
CA PHE A 456 18.41 0.84 19.78
C PHE A 456 18.25 0.52 18.29
N GLN A 457 18.77 -0.63 17.88
CA GLN A 457 18.49 -1.22 16.58
C GLN A 457 18.35 -2.74 16.72
N VAL A 458 17.27 -3.31 16.18
CA VAL A 458 17.00 -4.75 16.24
C VAL A 458 18.15 -5.57 15.64
N ARG A 459 18.79 -5.06 14.58
CA ARG A 459 19.95 -5.73 13.94
C ARG A 459 21.12 -5.95 14.90
N SER A 460 21.29 -5.09 15.91
CA SER A 460 22.37 -5.21 16.90
C SER A 460 22.23 -6.47 17.75
N ILE A 461 20.98 -6.93 17.99
CA ILE A 461 20.72 -8.20 18.67
C ILE A 461 21.23 -9.36 17.81
N GLY A 462 20.88 -9.39 16.52
CA GLY A 462 21.35 -10.41 15.58
C GLY A 462 22.87 -10.44 15.46
N LEU A 463 23.51 -9.27 15.35
CA LEU A 463 24.98 -9.17 15.30
C LEU A 463 25.64 -9.63 16.60
N ALA A 464 25.03 -9.38 17.76
CA ALA A 464 25.53 -9.89 19.03
C ALA A 464 25.44 -11.42 19.12
N VAL A 465 24.33 -12.01 18.67
CA VAL A 465 24.17 -13.49 18.60
C VAL A 465 25.20 -14.09 17.65
N GLN A 466 25.42 -13.47 16.48
CA GLN A 466 26.42 -13.93 15.50
C GLN A 466 27.85 -13.91 16.07
N ARG A 467 28.23 -12.83 16.77
CA ARG A 467 29.53 -12.76 17.44
C ARG A 467 29.69 -13.85 18.51
N ARG A 468 28.62 -14.17 19.25
CA ARG A 468 28.62 -15.26 20.22
C ARG A 468 28.74 -16.63 19.56
N MET A 469 28.04 -16.86 18.44
CA MET A 469 28.13 -18.09 17.64
C MET A 469 29.58 -18.34 17.19
N ALA A 470 30.24 -17.31 16.66
CA ALA A 470 31.64 -17.40 16.27
C ALA A 470 32.55 -17.72 17.47
N ALA A 471 32.37 -17.02 18.60
CA ALA A 471 33.26 -17.14 19.77
C ALA A 471 33.10 -18.44 20.57
N GLN A 472 31.88 -18.97 20.69
CA GLN A 472 31.57 -20.09 21.61
C GLN A 472 31.19 -21.39 20.89
N PHE A 473 30.79 -21.30 19.62
CA PHE A 473 30.25 -22.43 18.87
C PHE A 473 31.01 -22.69 17.55
N GLY A 474 32.15 -22.01 17.33
CA GLY A 474 32.96 -22.20 16.13
C GLY A 474 32.24 -21.79 14.83
N GLY A 475 31.24 -20.91 14.91
CA GLY A 475 30.40 -20.54 13.77
C GLY A 475 29.29 -21.55 13.45
N ASP A 476 29.09 -22.58 14.27
CA ASP A 476 28.03 -23.57 14.09
C ASP A 476 26.66 -23.00 14.49
N ALA A 477 25.78 -22.84 13.51
CA ALA A 477 24.44 -22.30 13.68
C ALA A 477 23.44 -23.28 14.31
N GLU A 478 23.69 -24.59 14.23
CA GLU A 478 22.84 -25.60 14.85
C GLU A 478 23.10 -25.67 16.35
N ARG A 479 24.36 -25.56 16.78
CA ARG A 479 24.74 -25.66 18.20
C ARG A 479 24.32 -24.48 19.07
N ILE A 480 24.13 -23.28 18.50
CA ILE A 480 23.69 -22.09 19.26
C ILE A 480 22.16 -21.96 19.35
N ARG A 481 21.41 -22.63 18.46
CA ARG A 481 19.95 -22.68 18.50
C ARG A 481 19.48 -23.61 19.60
#